data_AF-A0AAE1DCI4-F1
#
_entry.id   AF-A0AAE1DCI4-F1
#
_cell.length_a   1.000
_cell.length_b   1.000
_cell.length_c   1.000
_cell.angle_alpha   90.00
_cell.angle_beta   90.00
_cell.angle_gamma   90.00
#
_symmetry.space_group_name_H-M   'P 1'
#
loop_
_entity.id
_entity.type
_entity.pdbx_description
1 polymer ?
#
loop_
_entity_poly.entity_id
_entity_poly.type
_entity_poly.pdbx_seq_one_letter_code
_entity_poly.pdbx_strand_id
1 'polypeptide(L)'
;MKPIVTYSFYKDIFFTEFNLGFGRPKSDTCLICDRIATCLLNPNVQDDERDSLTREKELHLRKAESAYKLLSEKSKLAKTNPKYDVFTFDFQQNLPCPNLSLSDIFYTRLLWTYNFGVHDCSSDDGIMHIWKMGIYKSVDHIFLQRGHTFLPNDRDFSSIELRKRKEMPLIPKEWIKIIKESRLSKPFIVKEMTQEDFQDFKKASDETIKSTWKSETGESIRYRDVMWFSYGQSEEIDETKPTEHKGQVWCRYTCSPFENWKKVPIFKRNQTATANVSLKYRQCLGVKAPKLRDLQALGKKKVLPEYAVEFYNSLTVMGEGVDNENDEDYDEQ
;
A
#
# COMPACT_ATOMS: atom_id res chain seq x y z
N MET A 1 -39.72 -21.08 -5.39
CA MET A 1 -39.69 -21.52 -6.80
C MET A 1 -38.27 -21.90 -7.16
N LYS A 2 -38.03 -23.15 -7.60
CA LYS A 2 -36.75 -23.51 -8.21
C LYS A 2 -36.65 -22.77 -9.54
N PRO A 3 -35.56 -22.05 -9.83
CA PRO A 3 -35.42 -21.42 -11.14
C PRO A 3 -35.41 -22.51 -12.21
N ILE A 4 -36.23 -22.31 -13.25
CA ILE A 4 -36.41 -23.23 -14.40
C ILE A 4 -35.10 -23.37 -15.21
N VAL A 5 -34.17 -22.42 -15.00
CA VAL A 5 -32.91 -22.33 -15.73
C VAL A 5 -31.77 -22.18 -14.74
N THR A 6 -30.69 -22.95 -14.94
CA THR A 6 -29.51 -22.91 -14.08
C THR A 6 -28.55 -21.80 -14.52
N TYR A 7 -27.73 -21.29 -13.59
CA TYR A 7 -26.66 -20.35 -13.91
C TYR A 7 -25.73 -20.88 -15.01
N SER A 8 -25.49 -22.20 -15.04
CA SER A 8 -24.69 -22.85 -16.07
C SER A 8 -25.28 -22.69 -17.47
N PHE A 9 -26.59 -22.84 -17.62
CA PHE A 9 -27.28 -22.66 -18.90
C PHE A 9 -27.20 -21.21 -19.38
N TYR A 10 -27.39 -20.24 -18.48
CA TYR A 10 -27.25 -18.82 -18.81
C TYR A 10 -25.81 -18.46 -19.19
N LYS A 11 -24.84 -19.02 -18.47
CA LYS A 11 -23.41 -18.83 -18.73
C LYS A 11 -23.01 -19.36 -20.12
N ASP A 12 -23.47 -20.56 -20.48
CA ASP A 12 -23.12 -21.20 -21.74
C ASP A 12 -23.58 -20.37 -22.95
N ILE A 13 -24.86 -19.99 -22.99
CA ILE A 13 -25.44 -19.18 -24.06
C ILE A 13 -24.67 -17.86 -24.25
N PHE A 14 -24.38 -17.16 -23.16
CA PHE A 14 -23.67 -15.88 -23.23
C PHE A 14 -22.23 -16.02 -23.75
N PHE A 15 -21.52 -17.07 -23.35
CA PHE A 15 -20.13 -17.29 -23.81
C PHE A 15 -20.06 -17.83 -25.25
N THR A 16 -20.98 -18.72 -25.65
CA THR A 16 -20.88 -19.42 -26.94
C THR A 16 -21.67 -18.75 -28.06
N GLU A 17 -22.85 -18.19 -27.76
CA GLU A 17 -23.73 -17.61 -28.78
C GLU A 17 -23.55 -16.09 -28.91
N PHE A 18 -23.25 -15.40 -27.81
CA PHE A 18 -23.12 -13.94 -27.79
C PHE A 18 -21.67 -13.43 -27.62
N ASN A 19 -20.71 -14.32 -27.31
CA ASN A 19 -19.33 -13.97 -26.97
C ASN A 19 -19.23 -12.86 -25.89
N LEU A 20 -20.18 -12.84 -24.97
CA LEU A 20 -20.27 -11.90 -23.86
C LEU A 20 -19.70 -12.56 -22.60
N GLY A 21 -18.54 -12.09 -22.14
CA GLY A 21 -17.95 -12.54 -20.89
C GLY A 21 -18.58 -11.85 -19.68
N PHE A 22 -18.98 -12.62 -18.67
CA PHE A 22 -19.31 -12.06 -17.36
C PHE A 22 -18.03 -11.63 -16.63
N GLY A 23 -17.58 -10.41 -16.90
CA GLY A 23 -16.58 -9.73 -16.09
C GLY A 23 -17.24 -9.16 -14.84
N ARG A 24 -16.58 -9.25 -13.68
CA ARG A 24 -16.92 -8.35 -12.58
C ARG A 24 -16.53 -6.92 -13.02
N PRO A 25 -17.28 -5.88 -12.63
CA PRO A 25 -16.79 -4.52 -12.76
C PRO A 25 -15.37 -4.47 -12.19
N LYS A 26 -14.42 -3.92 -12.98
CA LYS A 26 -13.05 -3.78 -12.49
C LYS A 26 -13.09 -2.75 -11.35
N SER A 27 -12.69 -3.17 -10.16
CA SER A 27 -12.34 -2.29 -9.04
C SER A 27 -10.87 -1.91 -9.16
N ASP A 28 -10.48 -0.75 -8.62
CA ASP A 28 -9.10 -0.23 -8.66
C ASP A 28 -8.53 -0.04 -10.07
N THR A 29 -9.31 0.59 -10.96
CA THR A 29 -8.86 0.91 -12.32
C THR A 29 -7.94 2.13 -12.35
N CYS A 30 -7.06 2.18 -13.35
CA CYS A 30 -6.16 3.31 -13.53
C CYS A 30 -6.92 4.54 -14.04
N LEU A 31 -6.98 5.59 -13.21
CA LEU A 31 -7.58 6.88 -13.55
C LEU A 31 -7.09 7.45 -14.89
N ILE A 32 -5.80 7.32 -15.20
CA ILE A 32 -5.23 7.82 -16.46
C ILE A 32 -5.78 7.01 -17.64
N CYS A 33 -5.79 5.68 -17.53
CA CYS A 33 -6.36 4.80 -18.55
C CYS A 33 -7.85 5.05 -18.75
N ASP A 34 -8.61 5.23 -17.67
CA ASP A 34 -10.04 5.47 -17.71
C ASP A 34 -10.34 6.84 -18.31
N ARG A 35 -9.65 7.90 -17.88
CA ARG A 35 -9.75 9.24 -18.48
C ARG A 35 -9.51 9.19 -19.99
N ILE A 36 -8.42 8.54 -20.42
CA ILE A 36 -8.10 8.42 -21.84
C ILE A 36 -9.19 7.64 -22.57
N ALA A 37 -9.66 6.52 -22.00
CA ALA A 37 -10.74 5.74 -22.59
C ALA A 37 -12.02 6.57 -22.75
N THR A 38 -12.41 7.34 -21.72
CA THR A 38 -13.57 8.23 -21.75
C THR A 38 -13.42 9.33 -22.81
N CYS A 39 -12.24 9.96 -22.93
CA CYS A 39 -11.99 10.95 -23.98
C CYS A 39 -12.13 10.35 -25.38
N LEU A 40 -11.62 9.14 -25.59
CA LEU A 40 -11.68 8.44 -26.88
C LEU A 40 -13.09 7.96 -27.26
N LEU A 41 -14.03 7.89 -26.31
CA LEU A 41 -15.43 7.59 -26.59
C LEU A 41 -16.18 8.77 -27.23
N ASN A 42 -15.63 10.00 -27.15
CA ASN A 42 -16.24 11.16 -27.77
C ASN A 42 -16.16 11.04 -29.31
N PRO A 43 -17.30 10.94 -30.03
CA PRO A 43 -17.30 10.77 -31.48
C PRO A 43 -16.75 11.98 -32.24
N ASN A 44 -16.66 13.15 -31.59
CA ASN A 44 -16.16 14.40 -32.17
C ASN A 44 -14.68 14.66 -31.85
N VAL A 45 -13.96 13.70 -31.25
CA VAL A 45 -12.53 13.88 -30.97
C VAL A 45 -11.75 14.02 -32.28
N GLN A 46 -10.92 15.05 -32.37
CA GLN A 46 -10.10 15.28 -33.56
C GLN A 46 -9.01 14.20 -33.69
N ASP A 47 -8.53 13.98 -34.91
CA ASP A 47 -7.54 12.93 -35.19
C ASP A 47 -6.19 13.18 -34.51
N ASP A 48 -5.77 14.44 -34.42
CA ASP A 48 -4.53 14.86 -33.73
C ASP A 48 -4.61 14.63 -32.20
N GLU A 49 -5.76 14.97 -31.60
CA GLU A 49 -6.04 14.70 -30.18
C GLU A 49 -6.09 13.19 -29.91
N ARG A 50 -6.72 12.42 -30.81
CA ARG A 50 -6.76 10.95 -30.72
C ARG A 50 -5.36 10.35 -30.74
N ASP A 51 -4.51 10.81 -31.66
CA ASP A 51 -3.12 10.36 -31.76
C ASP A 51 -2.32 10.71 -30.51
N SER A 52 -2.49 11.91 -29.97
CA SER A 52 -1.84 12.37 -28.74
C SER A 52 -2.24 11.49 -27.54
N LEU A 53 -3.55 11.26 -27.35
CA LEU A 53 -4.09 10.40 -26.29
C LEU A 53 -3.60 8.94 -26.41
N THR A 54 -3.49 8.44 -27.65
CA THR A 54 -2.99 7.09 -27.91
C THR A 54 -1.52 6.96 -27.53
N ARG A 55 -0.68 7.94 -27.88
CA ARG A 55 0.73 7.99 -27.48
C ARG A 55 0.90 8.14 -25.98
N GLU A 56 0.07 8.95 -25.33
CA GLU A 56 0.07 9.11 -23.87
C GLU A 56 -0.24 7.77 -23.18
N LYS A 57 -1.29 7.07 -23.65
CA LYS A 57 -1.65 5.74 -23.14
C LYS A 57 -0.52 4.74 -23.33
N GLU A 58 0.08 4.69 -24.51
CA GLU A 58 1.18 3.78 -24.79
C GLU A 58 2.39 4.05 -23.87
N LEU A 59 2.77 5.32 -23.72
CA LEU A 59 3.85 5.71 -22.82
C LEU A 59 3.55 5.32 -21.36
N HIS A 60 2.32 5.55 -20.90
CA HIS A 60 1.86 5.19 -19.56
C HIS A 60 1.97 3.67 -19.31
N LEU A 61 1.51 2.85 -20.26
CA LEU A 61 1.58 1.39 -20.16
C LEU A 61 3.03 0.89 -20.19
N ARG A 62 3.87 1.42 -21.10
CA ARG A 62 5.29 1.07 -21.16
C ARG A 62 6.04 1.39 -19.86
N LYS A 63 5.71 2.51 -19.20
CA LYS A 63 6.28 2.84 -17.88
C LYS A 63 5.89 1.79 -16.84
N ALA A 64 4.61 1.43 -16.77
CA ALA A 64 4.12 0.39 -15.86
C ALA A 64 4.84 -0.96 -16.11
N GLU A 65 4.91 -1.40 -17.38
CA GLU A 65 5.59 -2.63 -17.79
C GLU A 65 7.07 -2.63 -17.42
N SER A 66 7.76 -1.51 -17.62
CA SER A 66 9.19 -1.39 -17.30
C SER A 66 9.47 -1.58 -15.80
N ALA A 67 8.59 -1.06 -14.94
CA ALA A 67 8.71 -1.22 -13.50
C ALA A 67 8.48 -2.67 -13.05
N TYR A 68 7.52 -3.37 -13.66
CA TYR A 68 7.31 -4.81 -13.41
C TYR A 68 8.47 -5.67 -13.88
N LYS A 69 9.00 -5.37 -15.07
CA LYS A 69 10.16 -6.07 -15.60
C LYS A 69 11.32 -5.94 -14.62
N LEU A 70 11.58 -4.72 -14.14
CA LEU A 70 12.62 -4.46 -13.14
C LEU A 70 12.35 -5.22 -11.83
N LEU A 71 11.13 -5.20 -11.30
CA LEU A 71 10.77 -5.95 -10.09
C LEU A 71 11.02 -7.46 -10.28
N SER A 72 10.61 -8.02 -11.42
CA SER A 72 10.81 -9.44 -11.76
C SER A 72 12.30 -9.80 -11.85
N GLU A 73 13.10 -8.98 -12.54
CA GLU A 73 14.54 -9.18 -12.70
C GLU A 73 15.28 -9.10 -11.35
N LYS A 74 14.99 -8.06 -10.55
CA LYS A 74 15.59 -7.88 -9.22
C LYS A 74 15.19 -9.00 -8.27
N SER A 75 13.93 -9.45 -8.31
CA SER A 75 13.46 -10.59 -7.50
C SER A 75 14.21 -11.88 -7.85
N LYS A 76 14.43 -12.16 -9.15
CA LYS A 76 15.23 -13.31 -9.60
C LYS A 76 16.69 -13.19 -9.14
N LEU A 77 17.26 -11.99 -9.21
CA LEU A 77 18.61 -11.73 -8.72
C LEU A 77 18.73 -11.98 -7.21
N ALA A 78 17.81 -11.46 -6.41
CA ALA A 78 17.80 -11.64 -4.95
C ALA A 78 17.69 -13.12 -4.54
N LYS A 79 16.89 -13.92 -5.28
CA LYS A 79 16.80 -15.38 -5.07
C LYS A 79 18.12 -16.13 -5.29
N THR A 80 19.02 -15.58 -6.10
CA THR A 80 20.28 -16.25 -6.48
C THR A 80 21.50 -15.63 -5.81
N ASN A 81 21.39 -14.40 -5.30
CA ASN A 81 22.50 -13.65 -4.75
C ASN A 81 22.13 -13.04 -3.39
N PRO A 82 22.70 -13.53 -2.28
CA PRO A 82 22.37 -13.10 -0.92
C PRO A 82 22.85 -11.66 -0.59
N LYS A 83 23.48 -10.96 -1.54
CA LYS A 83 23.85 -9.54 -1.39
C LYS A 83 22.67 -8.59 -1.66
N TYR A 84 21.60 -9.09 -2.28
CA TYR A 84 20.45 -8.28 -2.68
C TYR A 84 19.20 -8.81 -2.02
N ASP A 85 18.47 -7.91 -1.38
CA ASP A 85 17.11 -8.15 -0.91
C ASP A 85 16.14 -7.32 -1.75
N VAL A 86 14.95 -7.87 -2.00
CA VAL A 86 13.87 -7.17 -2.70
C VAL A 86 12.61 -7.36 -1.89
N PHE A 87 12.05 -6.24 -1.43
CA PHE A 87 10.83 -6.22 -0.65
C PHE A 87 9.74 -5.48 -1.42
N THR A 88 8.52 -6.00 -1.36
CA THR A 88 7.32 -5.26 -1.71
C THR A 88 6.49 -5.09 -0.46
N PHE A 89 5.95 -3.89 -0.24
CA PHE A 89 5.16 -3.62 0.96
C PHE A 89 3.93 -2.79 0.59
N ASP A 90 2.83 -3.07 1.28
CA ASP A 90 1.58 -2.35 1.09
C ASP A 90 0.68 -2.56 2.33
N PHE A 91 -0.36 -1.74 2.46
CA PHE A 91 -1.41 -1.94 3.44
C PHE A 91 -2.54 -2.77 2.85
N GLN A 92 -2.97 -3.79 3.57
CA GLN A 92 -4.24 -4.45 3.26
C GLN A 92 -5.40 -3.48 3.54
N GLN A 93 -6.53 -3.68 2.87
CA GLN A 93 -7.80 -3.07 3.25
C GLN A 93 -8.03 -3.20 4.77
N ASN A 94 -8.50 -2.12 5.40
CA ASN A 94 -8.75 -2.04 6.84
C ASN A 94 -9.61 -3.21 7.31
N LEU A 95 -9.16 -3.91 8.35
CA LEU A 95 -9.82 -5.09 8.87
C LEU A 95 -10.80 -4.69 9.98
N PRO A 96 -12.12 -4.90 9.81
CA PRO A 96 -13.11 -4.49 10.80
C PRO A 96 -13.03 -5.32 12.08
N CYS A 97 -13.25 -4.68 13.22
CA CYS A 97 -13.43 -5.29 14.53
C CYS A 97 -14.60 -4.63 15.28
N PRO A 98 -15.65 -5.38 15.66
CA PRO A 98 -15.86 -6.80 15.36
C PRO A 98 -16.28 -7.01 13.89
N ASN A 99 -15.83 -8.11 13.28
CA ASN A 99 -16.24 -8.52 11.94
C ASN A 99 -17.47 -9.44 12.02
N LEU A 100 -18.67 -8.87 12.13
CA LEU A 100 -19.92 -9.64 12.07
C LEU A 100 -20.74 -9.28 10.83
N SER A 101 -21.61 -10.20 10.43
CA SER A 101 -22.52 -10.03 9.28
C SER A 101 -23.94 -9.62 9.72
N LEU A 102 -24.06 -8.54 10.48
CA LEU A 102 -25.34 -7.98 10.94
C LEU A 102 -25.67 -6.68 10.19
N SER A 103 -26.95 -6.42 9.93
CA SER A 103 -27.40 -5.18 9.26
C SER A 103 -26.99 -3.92 10.02
N ASP A 104 -27.04 -3.97 11.36
CA ASP A 104 -26.73 -2.83 12.22
C ASP A 104 -25.28 -2.37 12.10
N ILE A 105 -24.37 -3.27 11.69
CA ILE A 105 -22.94 -2.99 11.59
C ILE A 105 -22.65 -2.00 10.48
N PHE A 106 -23.47 -1.98 9.44
CA PHE A 106 -23.36 -1.01 8.35
C PHE A 106 -23.45 0.44 8.83
N TYR A 107 -24.14 0.69 9.95
CA TYR A 107 -24.29 2.02 10.56
C TYR A 107 -23.46 2.19 11.84
N THR A 108 -22.63 1.21 12.19
CA THR A 108 -21.85 1.18 13.42
C THR A 108 -20.40 1.56 13.12
N ARG A 109 -19.85 2.52 13.86
CA ARG A 109 -18.42 2.84 13.76
C ARG A 109 -17.60 1.73 14.40
N LEU A 110 -16.92 0.94 13.56
CA LEU A 110 -16.08 -0.16 14.01
C LEU A 110 -14.66 0.28 14.39
N LEU A 111 -13.98 -0.57 15.16
CA LEU A 111 -12.54 -0.48 15.34
C LEU A 111 -11.85 -1.05 14.09
N TRP A 112 -10.79 -0.39 13.62
CA TRP A 112 -10.00 -0.87 12.49
C TRP A 112 -8.72 -1.52 12.99
N THR A 113 -8.43 -2.71 12.49
CA THR A 113 -7.12 -3.34 12.60
C THR A 113 -6.39 -3.13 11.27
N TYR A 114 -5.24 -2.48 11.32
CA TYR A 114 -4.41 -2.24 10.15
C TYR A 114 -3.42 -3.39 9.99
N ASN A 115 -3.32 -3.94 8.79
CA ASN A 115 -2.35 -4.97 8.45
C ASN A 115 -1.39 -4.45 7.37
N PHE A 116 -0.14 -4.24 7.73
CA PHE A 116 0.91 -3.85 6.80
C PHE A 116 1.67 -5.10 6.34
N GLY A 117 1.47 -5.47 5.08
CA GLY A 117 2.15 -6.59 4.47
C GLY A 117 3.51 -6.18 3.94
N VAL A 118 4.55 -6.94 4.30
CA VAL A 118 5.84 -6.92 3.61
C VAL A 118 6.06 -8.31 3.02
N HIS A 119 6.39 -8.38 1.74
CA HIS A 119 6.71 -9.61 1.07
C HIS A 119 8.18 -9.57 0.67
N ASP A 120 8.94 -10.56 1.14
CA ASP A 120 10.32 -10.75 0.73
C ASP A 120 10.36 -11.58 -0.56
N CYS A 121 10.66 -10.91 -1.67
CA CYS A 121 10.73 -11.56 -2.98
C CYS A 121 11.93 -12.51 -3.12
N SER A 122 12.91 -12.47 -2.21
CA SER A 122 14.06 -13.38 -2.21
C SER A 122 13.72 -14.76 -1.62
N SER A 123 12.98 -14.79 -0.51
CA SER A 123 12.59 -16.00 0.21
C SER A 123 11.16 -16.48 -0.10
N ASP A 124 10.36 -15.63 -0.77
CA ASP A 124 8.93 -15.82 -1.02
C ASP A 124 8.11 -15.91 0.28
N ASP A 125 8.63 -15.26 1.33
CA ASP A 125 8.04 -15.22 2.66
C ASP A 125 7.30 -13.89 2.87
N GLY A 126 6.04 -14.00 3.30
CA GLY A 126 5.25 -12.86 3.75
C GLY A 126 5.53 -12.57 5.22
N ILE A 127 6.01 -11.38 5.51
CA ILE A 127 6.37 -10.91 6.84
C ILE A 127 5.55 -9.67 7.16
N MET A 128 4.81 -9.71 8.26
CA MET A 128 4.12 -8.55 8.78
C MET A 128 5.09 -7.84 9.75
N HIS A 129 5.65 -6.73 9.26
CA HIS A 129 6.66 -5.83 9.84
C HIS A 129 8.09 -6.36 10.08
N ILE A 130 9.07 -5.75 9.39
CA ILE A 130 10.50 -5.73 9.74
C ILE A 130 11.02 -4.28 9.70
N TRP A 131 11.83 -3.91 10.68
CA TRP A 131 12.74 -2.76 10.62
C TRP A 131 14.17 -3.25 10.88
N LYS A 132 15.11 -2.90 10.00
CA LYS A 132 16.54 -3.20 10.13
C LYS A 132 17.36 -1.99 9.69
N MET A 133 18.08 -1.36 10.62
CA MET A 133 18.96 -0.22 10.33
C MET A 133 20.40 -0.65 10.06
N GLY A 134 21.08 0.09 9.17
CA GLY A 134 22.53 0.01 8.98
C GLY A 134 23.05 -1.21 8.20
N ILE A 135 22.16 -1.94 7.50
CA ILE A 135 22.54 -3.17 6.79
C ILE A 135 22.86 -2.91 5.31
N TYR A 136 22.21 -1.93 4.70
CA TYR A 136 22.28 -1.70 3.26
C TYR A 136 23.24 -0.56 2.90
N LYS A 137 24.08 -0.80 1.89
CA LYS A 137 24.95 0.23 1.29
C LYS A 137 24.17 1.14 0.32
N SER A 138 23.13 0.59 -0.30
CA SER A 138 22.26 1.28 -1.25
C SER A 138 20.83 0.82 -1.07
N VAL A 139 19.88 1.73 -1.23
CA VAL A 139 18.44 1.43 -1.20
C VAL A 139 17.80 2.07 -2.42
N ASP A 140 17.08 1.26 -3.19
CA ASP A 140 16.25 1.72 -4.31
C ASP A 140 14.78 1.63 -3.93
N HIS A 141 14.12 2.78 -3.84
CA HIS A 141 12.68 2.87 -3.60
C HIS A 141 11.98 3.21 -4.90
N ILE A 142 11.26 2.24 -5.45
CA ILE A 142 10.57 2.35 -6.74
C ILE A 142 9.07 2.35 -6.52
N PHE A 143 8.40 3.40 -6.95
CA PHE A 143 6.95 3.53 -6.96
C PHE A 143 6.40 2.98 -8.28
N LEU A 144 5.46 2.03 -8.20
CA LEU A 144 4.78 1.53 -9.39
C LEU A 144 3.73 2.52 -9.91
N GLN A 145 3.37 2.37 -11.18
CA GLN A 145 2.34 3.18 -11.79
C GLN A 145 0.98 2.89 -11.12
N ARG A 146 0.35 3.92 -10.55
CA ARG A 146 -0.96 3.82 -9.88
C ARG A 146 -2.02 3.20 -10.80
N GLY A 147 -2.88 2.32 -10.26
CA GLY A 147 -3.89 1.57 -11.02
C GLY A 147 -3.31 0.47 -11.94
N HIS A 148 -1.98 0.33 -11.95
CA HIS A 148 -1.24 -0.78 -12.53
C HIS A 148 -0.30 -1.35 -11.48
N THR A 149 -0.72 -1.42 -10.22
CA THR A 149 0.08 -1.90 -9.07
C THR A 149 -0.50 -3.25 -8.64
N PHE A 150 0.25 -4.32 -8.88
CA PHE A 150 -0.04 -5.72 -8.66
C PHE A 150 1.18 -6.30 -7.96
N LEU A 151 1.21 -6.19 -6.64
CA LEU A 151 2.33 -6.62 -5.84
C LEU A 151 2.15 -8.08 -5.42
N PRO A 152 3.25 -8.79 -5.12
CA PRO A 152 3.18 -10.11 -4.46
C PRO A 152 2.27 -10.11 -3.22
N ASN A 153 2.21 -8.98 -2.51
CA ASN A 153 1.36 -8.71 -1.36
C ASN A 153 -0.13 -8.93 -1.65
N ASP A 154 -0.62 -8.65 -2.87
CA ASP A 154 -2.02 -8.84 -3.23
C ASP A 154 -2.43 -10.31 -3.12
N ARG A 155 -1.52 -11.22 -3.46
CA ARG A 155 -1.73 -12.66 -3.30
C ARG A 155 -1.76 -13.04 -1.83
N ASP A 156 -0.88 -12.46 -1.03
CA ASP A 156 -0.83 -12.69 0.41
C ASP A 156 -2.12 -12.22 1.09
N PHE A 157 -2.58 -11.01 0.80
CA PHE A 157 -3.84 -10.46 1.29
C PHE A 157 -5.04 -11.26 0.79
N SER A 158 -5.03 -11.73 -0.46
CA SER A 158 -6.08 -12.61 -0.99
C SER A 158 -6.26 -13.88 -0.16
N SER A 159 -5.17 -14.46 0.37
CA SER A 159 -5.25 -15.64 1.24
C SER A 159 -5.95 -15.32 2.58
N ILE A 160 -5.66 -14.15 3.15
CA ILE A 160 -6.26 -13.65 4.40
C ILE A 160 -7.74 -13.36 4.18
N GLU A 161 -8.09 -12.72 3.06
CA GLU A 161 -9.47 -12.41 2.66
C GLU A 161 -10.33 -13.66 2.47
N LEU A 162 -9.76 -14.74 1.92
CA LEU A 162 -10.44 -16.02 1.81
C LEU A 162 -10.68 -16.67 3.18
N ARG A 163 -9.70 -16.57 4.10
CA ARG A 163 -9.83 -17.10 5.47
C ARG A 163 -10.85 -16.29 6.28
N LYS A 164 -10.86 -14.96 6.14
CA LYS A 164 -11.83 -14.03 6.75
C LYS A 164 -13.28 -14.45 6.51
N ARG A 165 -13.61 -15.02 5.34
CA ARG A 165 -14.99 -15.45 5.02
C ARG A 165 -15.51 -16.60 5.88
N LYS A 166 -14.63 -17.30 6.60
CA LYS A 166 -14.97 -18.47 7.42
C LYS A 166 -14.87 -18.20 8.93
N GLU A 167 -14.34 -17.04 9.31
CA GLU A 167 -14.02 -16.68 10.69
C GLU A 167 -14.65 -15.33 11.02
N MET A 168 -15.03 -15.10 12.27
CA MET A 168 -15.64 -13.84 12.72
C MET A 168 -14.78 -13.22 13.82
N PRO A 169 -13.66 -12.56 13.48
CA PRO A 169 -12.81 -11.93 14.47
C PRO A 169 -13.55 -10.81 15.20
N LEU A 170 -13.65 -10.93 16.52
CA LEU A 170 -14.40 -10.02 17.38
C LEU A 170 -13.51 -9.00 18.06
N ILE A 171 -12.21 -9.26 18.16
CA ILE A 171 -11.21 -8.35 18.72
C ILE A 171 -9.93 -8.36 17.85
N PRO A 172 -9.10 -7.30 17.88
CA PRO A 172 -7.90 -7.21 17.05
C PRO A 172 -6.95 -8.41 17.19
N LYS A 173 -6.80 -8.95 18.39
CA LYS A 173 -5.91 -10.09 18.66
C LYS A 173 -6.29 -11.36 17.88
N GLU A 174 -7.56 -11.53 17.54
CA GLU A 174 -8.02 -12.70 16.78
C GLU A 174 -7.58 -12.64 15.31
N TRP A 175 -7.38 -11.44 14.75
CA TRP A 175 -6.82 -11.28 13.40
C TRP A 175 -5.43 -11.91 13.27
N ILE A 176 -4.61 -11.87 14.32
CA ILE A 176 -3.27 -12.45 14.32
C ILE A 176 -3.34 -13.94 14.02
N LYS A 177 -4.30 -14.65 14.63
CA LYS A 177 -4.52 -16.07 14.40
C LYS A 177 -4.98 -16.31 12.96
N ILE A 178 -5.96 -15.53 12.49
CA ILE A 178 -6.50 -15.64 11.12
C ILE A 178 -5.39 -15.45 10.07
N ILE A 179 -4.54 -14.45 10.27
CA ILE A 179 -3.42 -14.15 9.36
C ILE A 179 -2.42 -15.32 9.39
N LYS A 180 -1.97 -15.78 10.56
CA LYS A 180 -1.03 -16.92 10.65
C LYS A 180 -1.58 -18.19 9.98
N GLU A 181 -2.88 -18.45 10.12
CA GLU A 181 -3.54 -19.64 9.57
C GLU A 181 -3.99 -19.51 8.11
N SER A 182 -3.85 -18.35 7.48
CA SER A 182 -4.30 -18.18 6.08
C SER A 182 -3.41 -18.92 5.08
N ARG A 183 -2.18 -19.26 5.45
CA ARG A 183 -1.24 -20.09 4.67
C ARG A 183 -0.92 -21.39 5.41
N LEU A 184 -1.29 -22.51 4.80
CA LEU A 184 -0.97 -23.86 5.34
C LEU A 184 0.51 -24.21 5.22
N SER A 185 1.15 -23.75 4.13
CA SER A 185 2.59 -23.90 3.89
C SER A 185 3.25 -22.53 4.00
N LYS A 186 4.34 -22.45 4.78
CA LYS A 186 5.00 -21.20 5.18
C LYS A 186 4.00 -20.18 5.75
N PRO A 187 3.51 -20.40 7.00
CA PRO A 187 2.65 -19.43 7.69
C PRO A 187 3.26 -18.04 7.73
N PHE A 188 2.43 -17.00 7.68
CA PHE A 188 2.91 -15.62 7.80
C PHE A 188 3.59 -15.37 9.14
N ILE A 189 4.70 -14.63 9.11
CA ILE A 189 5.33 -14.11 10.33
C ILE A 189 4.56 -12.86 10.72
N VAL A 190 3.76 -12.94 11.80
CA VAL A 190 2.99 -11.79 12.29
C VAL A 190 3.65 -11.18 13.52
N LYS A 191 4.09 -9.93 13.40
CA LYS A 191 4.60 -9.11 14.51
C LYS A 191 3.56 -8.08 14.92
N GLU A 192 3.13 -8.13 16.18
CA GLU A 192 2.28 -7.09 16.76
C GLU A 192 3.10 -5.81 16.93
N MET A 193 2.58 -4.69 16.42
CA MET A 193 3.19 -3.38 16.64
C MET A 193 2.86 -2.86 18.04
N THR A 194 3.85 -2.25 18.66
CA THR A 194 3.76 -1.58 19.96
C THR A 194 3.94 -0.08 19.79
N GLN A 195 3.67 0.70 20.83
CA GLN A 195 3.89 2.16 20.79
C GLN A 195 5.34 2.55 20.46
N GLU A 196 6.30 1.70 20.83
CA GLU A 196 7.72 1.91 20.57
C GLU A 196 8.06 1.83 19.07
N ASP A 197 7.24 1.14 18.28
CA ASP A 197 7.40 1.05 16.83
C ASP A 197 6.90 2.34 16.11
N PHE A 198 6.17 3.24 16.78
CA PHE A 198 5.65 4.48 16.20
C PHE A 198 6.58 5.67 16.46
N GLN A 199 7.36 6.04 15.45
CA GLN A 199 8.32 7.14 15.49
C GLN A 199 7.82 8.38 14.72
N ASP A 200 8.20 9.58 15.17
CA ASP A 200 7.80 10.86 14.57
C ASP A 200 8.73 11.28 13.42
N PHE A 201 8.64 10.54 12.31
CA PHE A 201 9.40 10.84 11.10
C PHE A 201 8.99 12.17 10.47
N LYS A 202 7.75 12.64 10.69
CA LYS A 202 7.29 13.93 10.19
C LYS A 202 8.09 15.05 10.83
N LYS A 203 8.17 15.08 12.17
CA LYS A 203 8.97 16.06 12.90
C LYS A 203 10.45 15.98 12.49
N ALA A 204 11.02 14.79 12.42
CA ALA A 204 12.42 14.61 12.00
C ALA A 204 12.67 15.14 10.57
N SER A 205 11.75 14.88 9.65
CA SER A 205 11.79 15.40 8.27
C SER A 205 11.65 16.92 8.25
N ASP A 206 10.69 17.47 8.98
CA ASP A 206 10.45 18.91 9.07
C ASP A 206 11.66 19.65 9.65
N GLU A 207 12.48 19.02 10.49
CA GLU A 207 13.72 19.59 11.03
C GLU A 207 14.91 19.47 10.06
N THR A 208 15.01 18.37 9.31
CA THR A 208 16.24 18.01 8.55
C THR A 208 16.15 18.14 7.04
N ILE A 209 14.97 17.94 6.44
CA ILE A 209 14.74 17.88 4.99
C ILE A 209 14.19 19.22 4.48
N LYS A 210 14.62 19.64 3.29
CA LYS A 210 14.09 20.82 2.60
C LYS A 210 12.66 20.56 2.13
N SER A 211 11.79 21.55 2.31
CA SER A 211 10.42 21.52 1.80
C SER A 211 10.32 21.63 0.27
N THR A 212 11.35 22.19 -0.38
CA THR A 212 11.44 22.29 -1.84
C THR A 212 12.64 21.53 -2.36
N TRP A 213 12.42 20.69 -3.36
CA TRP A 213 13.44 19.84 -3.95
C TRP A 213 13.86 20.45 -5.29
N LYS A 214 15.16 20.71 -5.43
CA LYS A 214 15.77 21.16 -6.68
C LYS A 214 16.96 20.28 -7.00
N SER A 215 17.15 19.93 -8.26
CA SER A 215 18.34 19.24 -8.73
C SER A 215 19.58 20.13 -8.59
N GLU A 216 20.76 19.54 -8.74
CA GLU A 216 22.01 20.29 -8.88
C GLU A 216 22.00 21.29 -10.05
N THR A 217 21.23 21.00 -11.10
CA THR A 217 21.06 21.90 -12.26
C THR A 217 20.06 23.03 -11.99
N GLY A 218 19.45 23.08 -10.80
CA GLY A 218 18.46 24.08 -10.41
C GLY A 218 17.03 23.76 -10.82
N GLU A 219 16.80 22.62 -11.48
CA GLU A 219 15.47 22.18 -11.90
C GLU A 219 14.61 21.80 -10.69
N SER A 220 13.39 22.31 -10.62
CA SER A 220 12.45 21.95 -9.56
C SER A 220 11.97 20.50 -9.72
N ILE A 221 12.08 19.71 -8.65
CA ILE A 221 11.66 18.31 -8.62
C ILE A 221 10.38 18.19 -7.83
N ARG A 222 9.32 17.70 -8.49
CA ARG A 222 8.11 17.27 -7.81
C ARG A 222 8.25 15.79 -7.45
N TYR A 223 8.48 15.50 -6.17
CA TYR A 223 8.72 14.14 -5.70
C TYR A 223 7.55 13.17 -6.00
N ARG A 224 6.30 13.67 -6.11
CA ARG A 224 5.13 12.85 -6.50
C ARG A 224 5.22 12.28 -7.92
N ASP A 225 6.01 12.92 -8.78
CA ASP A 225 6.18 12.51 -10.18
C ASP A 225 7.40 11.59 -10.34
N VAL A 226 8.25 11.50 -9.31
CA VAL A 226 9.43 10.64 -9.30
C VAL A 226 9.00 9.19 -9.10
N MET A 227 9.55 8.31 -9.92
CA MET A 227 9.23 6.90 -9.89
C MET A 227 10.30 6.08 -9.17
N TRP A 228 11.56 6.51 -9.20
CA TRP A 228 12.67 5.81 -8.58
C TRP A 228 13.51 6.79 -7.77
N PHE A 229 13.58 6.56 -6.47
CA PHE A 229 14.54 7.20 -5.57
C PHE A 229 15.64 6.22 -5.20
N SER A 230 16.89 6.64 -5.33
CA SER A 230 18.05 5.88 -4.90
C SER A 230 18.75 6.62 -3.76
N TYR A 231 19.18 5.85 -2.76
CA TYR A 231 19.86 6.31 -1.55
C TYR A 231 21.17 5.54 -1.34
N GLY A 232 22.16 6.19 -0.73
CA GLY A 232 23.47 5.61 -0.46
C GLY A 232 24.41 5.76 -1.65
N GLN A 233 24.35 4.83 -2.60
CA GLN A 233 25.19 4.84 -3.81
C GLN A 233 24.43 4.29 -5.02
N SER A 234 24.76 4.78 -6.22
CA SER A 234 24.20 4.28 -7.49
C SER A 234 25.24 4.28 -8.60
N GLU A 235 24.99 3.48 -9.64
CA GLU A 235 25.76 3.48 -10.88
C GLU A 235 25.20 4.52 -11.85
N GLU A 236 26.09 5.23 -12.55
CA GLU A 236 25.75 6.06 -13.71
C GLU A 236 25.80 5.22 -15.00
N ILE A 237 25.21 5.72 -16.09
CA ILE A 237 25.05 4.95 -17.35
C ILE A 237 26.41 4.49 -17.90
N ASP A 238 27.45 5.32 -17.76
CA ASP A 238 28.79 5.07 -18.31
C ASP A 238 29.82 4.67 -17.23
N GLU A 239 29.40 4.53 -15.96
CA GLU A 239 30.29 4.22 -14.85
C GLU A 239 30.07 2.80 -14.34
N THR A 240 31.15 2.02 -14.23
CA THR A 240 31.11 0.65 -13.69
C THR A 240 31.24 0.59 -12.17
N LYS A 241 31.52 1.72 -11.52
CA LYS A 241 31.66 1.82 -10.06
C LYS A 241 30.53 2.66 -9.49
N PRO A 242 29.88 2.23 -8.41
CA PRO A 242 28.88 3.05 -7.73
C PRO A 242 29.48 4.34 -7.19
N THR A 243 28.77 5.43 -7.39
CA THR A 243 29.08 6.74 -6.83
C THR A 243 28.19 6.99 -5.62
N GLU A 244 28.81 7.41 -4.51
CA GLU A 244 28.12 7.74 -3.26
C GLU A 244 27.36 9.06 -3.38
N HIS A 245 26.13 9.11 -2.86
CA HIS A 245 25.24 10.25 -3.01
C HIS A 245 25.61 11.45 -2.13
N LYS A 246 26.47 11.29 -1.11
CA LYS A 246 27.01 12.38 -0.26
C LYS A 246 25.95 13.40 0.22
N GLY A 247 24.84 12.93 0.77
CA GLY A 247 23.76 13.79 1.28
C GLY A 247 22.72 14.22 0.23
N GLN A 248 22.76 13.58 -0.94
CA GLN A 248 21.76 13.72 -1.99
C GLN A 248 20.86 12.49 -2.03
N VAL A 249 19.72 12.66 -2.69
CA VAL A 249 18.90 11.57 -3.19
C VAL A 249 18.95 11.65 -4.70
N TRP A 250 19.20 10.52 -5.35
CA TRP A 250 19.21 10.45 -6.81
C TRP A 250 17.84 9.97 -7.29
N CYS A 251 17.28 10.62 -8.30
CA CYS A 251 15.94 10.29 -8.78
C CYS A 251 15.83 10.12 -10.30
N ARG A 252 14.90 9.26 -10.70
CA ARG A 252 14.43 9.06 -12.09
C ARG A 252 12.91 9.06 -12.14
N TYR A 253 12.37 9.51 -13.27
CA TYR A 253 10.93 9.53 -13.56
C TYR A 253 10.47 8.25 -14.26
N THR A 254 11.40 7.40 -14.68
CA THR A 254 11.16 6.12 -15.34
C THR A 254 12.15 5.06 -14.86
N CYS A 255 11.90 3.79 -15.21
CA CYS A 255 12.83 2.68 -15.00
C CYS A 255 13.73 2.48 -16.23
N SER A 256 13.80 3.46 -17.13
CA SER A 256 14.64 3.38 -18.31
C SER A 256 16.12 3.37 -17.90
N PRO A 257 16.92 2.41 -18.37
CA PRO A 257 18.36 2.41 -18.11
C PRO A 257 19.06 3.61 -18.80
N PHE A 258 18.41 4.23 -19.77
CA PHE A 258 18.93 5.37 -20.53
C PHE A 258 18.59 6.74 -19.91
N GLU A 259 17.84 6.77 -18.80
CA GLU A 259 17.52 8.03 -18.12
C GLU A 259 18.67 8.42 -17.17
N ASN A 260 19.18 9.64 -17.29
CA ASN A 260 20.18 10.14 -16.34
C ASN A 260 19.57 10.39 -14.96
N TRP A 261 20.35 10.17 -13.91
CA TRP A 261 19.96 10.52 -12.56
C TRP A 261 19.83 12.03 -12.39
N LYS A 262 18.73 12.48 -11.78
CA LYS A 262 18.65 13.83 -11.22
C LYS A 262 19.11 13.78 -9.78
N LYS A 263 20.18 14.51 -9.48
CA LYS A 263 20.82 14.55 -8.17
C LYS A 263 20.21 15.66 -7.34
N VAL A 264 19.61 15.32 -6.19
CA VAL A 264 18.81 16.26 -5.39
C VAL A 264 19.40 16.38 -3.99
N PRO A 265 20.03 17.51 -3.62
CA PRO A 265 20.46 17.76 -2.25
C PRO A 265 19.26 18.05 -1.35
N ILE A 266 18.84 17.06 -0.55
CA ILE A 266 17.60 17.14 0.24
C ILE A 266 17.76 17.77 1.62
N PHE A 267 18.95 17.75 2.23
CA PHE A 267 19.14 18.24 3.59
C PHE A 267 19.18 19.77 3.67
N LYS A 268 18.63 20.31 4.76
CA LYS A 268 18.78 21.72 5.12
C LYS A 268 20.26 22.03 5.45
N ARG A 269 20.60 23.32 5.47
CA ARG A 269 21.98 23.76 5.76
C ARG A 269 22.44 23.21 7.10
N ASN A 270 23.65 22.63 7.13
CA ASN A 270 24.28 22.01 8.30
C ASN A 270 23.52 20.81 8.90
N GLN A 271 22.55 20.24 8.18
CA GLN A 271 21.85 19.02 8.59
C GLN A 271 22.39 17.80 7.83
N THR A 272 22.28 16.63 8.45
CA THR A 272 22.66 15.35 7.84
C THR A 272 21.61 14.28 8.16
N ALA A 273 21.81 13.05 7.66
CA ALA A 273 20.90 11.92 7.86
C ALA A 273 20.77 11.42 9.31
N THR A 274 21.50 11.99 10.27
CA THR A 274 21.52 11.55 11.68
C THR A 274 20.42 12.22 12.54
N ALA A 275 19.22 12.34 11.99
CA ALA A 275 18.08 12.85 12.76
C ALA A 275 17.74 11.88 13.90
N ASN A 276 17.69 12.37 15.14
CA ASN A 276 17.18 11.59 16.26
C ASN A 276 15.65 11.58 16.17
N VAL A 277 15.07 10.43 15.79
CA VAL A 277 13.62 10.31 15.62
C VAL A 277 13.00 9.99 16.98
N SER A 278 12.23 10.93 17.52
CA SER A 278 11.51 10.72 18.78
C SER A 278 10.30 9.81 18.60
N LEU A 279 9.84 9.18 19.69
CA LEU A 279 8.56 8.48 19.72
C LEU A 279 7.41 9.44 19.37
N LYS A 280 6.49 8.99 18.52
CA LYS A 280 5.29 9.75 18.12
C LYS A 280 4.25 9.75 19.25
N TYR A 281 4.06 8.61 19.91
CA TYR A 281 3.09 8.44 20.99
C TYR A 281 3.78 7.95 22.26
N ARG A 282 3.43 8.54 23.41
CA ARG A 282 3.98 8.19 24.74
C ARG A 282 3.04 7.36 25.60
N GLN A 283 1.82 7.15 25.13
CA GLN A 283 0.77 6.40 25.81
C GLN A 283 -0.22 5.86 24.77
N CYS A 284 -1.09 4.94 25.20
CA CYS A 284 -2.15 4.44 24.34
C CYS A 284 -3.06 5.60 23.93
N LEU A 285 -3.36 5.69 22.63
CA LEU A 285 -4.37 6.60 22.16
C LEU A 285 -5.75 6.07 22.53
N GLY A 286 -6.61 6.96 23.02
CA GLY A 286 -8.01 6.62 23.21
C GLY A 286 -8.73 6.43 21.87
N VAL A 287 -9.98 5.99 21.93
CA VAL A 287 -10.90 5.88 20.79
C VAL A 287 -11.81 7.10 20.77
N LYS A 288 -12.21 7.57 19.58
CA LYS A 288 -13.21 8.64 19.45
C LYS A 288 -14.49 8.24 20.22
N ALA A 289 -15.01 9.14 21.06
CA ALA A 289 -16.17 8.84 21.92
C ALA A 289 -17.38 8.23 21.18
N PRO A 290 -17.77 8.71 19.99
CA PRO A 290 -18.88 8.12 19.25
C PRO A 290 -18.61 6.68 18.81
N LYS A 291 -17.38 6.36 18.39
CA LYS A 291 -16.96 5.01 18.01
C LYS A 291 -16.99 4.07 19.21
N LEU A 292 -16.49 4.52 20.37
CA LEU A 292 -16.54 3.72 21.59
C LEU A 292 -17.99 3.42 22.04
N ARG A 293 -18.89 4.41 21.96
CA ARG A 293 -20.31 4.22 22.30
C ARG A 293 -20.98 3.14 21.43
N ASP A 294 -20.70 3.15 20.13
CA ASP A 294 -21.25 2.17 19.19
C ASP A 294 -20.78 0.75 19.52
N LEU A 295 -19.47 0.58 19.76
CA LEU A 295 -18.87 -0.71 20.14
C LEU A 295 -19.45 -1.25 21.46
N GLN A 296 -19.63 -0.39 22.46
CA GLN A 296 -20.26 -0.77 23.73
C GLN A 296 -21.75 -1.09 23.56
N ALA A 297 -22.45 -0.42 22.64
CA ALA A 297 -23.85 -0.71 22.34
C ALA A 297 -24.02 -2.12 21.74
N LEU A 298 -23.08 -2.60 20.94
CA LEU A 298 -23.07 -3.99 20.46
C LEU A 298 -23.04 -4.98 21.64
N GLY A 299 -22.22 -4.71 22.67
CA GLY A 299 -22.20 -5.52 23.89
C GLY A 299 -23.56 -5.55 24.60
N LYS A 300 -24.23 -4.40 24.73
CA LYS A 300 -25.57 -4.31 25.35
C LYS A 300 -26.65 -5.08 24.58
N LYS A 301 -26.53 -5.20 23.25
CA LYS A 301 -27.42 -6.01 22.41
C LYS A 301 -27.18 -7.53 22.56
N LYS A 302 -26.20 -7.96 23.35
CA LYS A 302 -25.80 -9.37 23.54
C LYS A 302 -25.42 -10.08 22.23
N VAL A 303 -24.91 -9.33 21.26
CA VAL A 303 -24.39 -9.90 20.00
C VAL A 303 -22.91 -10.26 20.08
N LEU A 304 -22.24 -9.86 21.17
CA LEU A 304 -20.84 -10.17 21.45
C LEU A 304 -20.72 -11.07 22.69
N PRO A 305 -19.77 -12.03 22.70
CA PRO A 305 -19.43 -12.81 23.88
C PRO A 305 -18.73 -11.92 24.93
N GLU A 306 -18.73 -12.39 26.18
CA GLU A 306 -18.28 -11.61 27.35
C GLU A 306 -16.85 -11.07 27.20
N TYR A 307 -15.90 -11.90 26.75
CA TYR A 307 -14.51 -11.46 26.57
C TYR A 307 -14.36 -10.30 25.57
N ALA A 308 -15.19 -10.25 24.52
CA ALA A 308 -15.15 -9.18 23.53
C ALA A 308 -15.78 -7.90 24.11
N VAL A 309 -16.85 -8.04 24.89
CA VAL A 309 -17.47 -6.92 25.62
C VAL A 309 -16.49 -6.33 26.64
N GLU A 310 -15.78 -7.17 27.39
CA GLU A 310 -14.72 -6.74 28.33
C GLU A 310 -13.63 -5.95 27.61
N PHE A 311 -13.16 -6.44 26.46
CA PHE A 311 -12.19 -5.74 25.64
C PHE A 311 -12.68 -4.34 25.26
N TYR A 312 -13.89 -4.20 24.69
CA TYR A 312 -14.41 -2.89 24.28
C TYR A 312 -14.68 -1.95 25.46
N ASN A 313 -15.06 -2.49 26.61
CA ASN A 313 -15.24 -1.69 27.83
C ASN A 313 -13.91 -1.21 28.44
N SER A 314 -12.80 -1.89 28.15
CA SER A 314 -11.46 -1.50 28.61
C SER A 314 -10.85 -0.33 27.83
N LEU A 315 -11.41 0.02 26.66
CA LEU A 315 -10.91 1.10 25.82
C LEU A 315 -11.22 2.48 26.42
N THR A 316 -10.26 3.40 26.32
CA THR A 316 -10.41 4.78 26.79
C THR A 316 -10.90 5.71 25.69
N VAL A 317 -11.47 6.86 26.06
CA VAL A 317 -11.85 7.91 25.10
C VAL A 317 -10.65 8.81 24.81
N MET A 318 -10.47 9.26 23.56
CA MET A 318 -9.45 10.28 23.24
C MET A 318 -9.72 11.57 24.05
N GLY A 319 -8.69 12.09 24.73
CA GLY A 319 -8.77 13.40 25.38
C GLY A 319 -8.90 14.52 24.36
N GLU A 320 -9.64 15.58 24.71
CA GLU A 320 -9.75 16.80 23.91
C GLU A 320 -8.35 17.44 23.79
N GLY A 321 -7.76 17.45 22.58
CA GLY A 321 -6.46 18.09 22.31
C GLY A 321 -5.39 17.20 21.68
N VAL A 322 -5.68 15.93 21.33
CA VAL A 322 -4.79 15.15 20.45
C VAL A 322 -5.07 15.56 19.01
N ASP A 323 -4.05 16.07 18.31
CA ASP A 323 -4.15 16.60 16.95
C ASP A 323 -4.93 15.65 16.03
N ASN A 324 -6.05 16.18 15.50
CA ASN A 324 -6.80 15.57 14.40
C ASN A 324 -5.97 15.71 13.11
N GLU A 325 -4.86 14.98 12.97
CA GLU A 325 -4.25 14.78 11.67
C GLU A 325 -5.11 13.75 10.90
N ASN A 326 -6.11 14.26 10.19
CA ASN A 326 -6.76 13.68 9.01
C ASN A 326 -6.83 12.13 8.95
N ASP A 327 -7.57 11.51 9.86
CA ASP A 327 -8.42 10.39 9.46
C ASP A 327 -9.64 11.01 8.77
N GLU A 328 -9.44 11.47 7.52
CA GLU A 328 -10.55 11.42 6.57
C GLU A 328 -10.92 9.93 6.51
N ASP A 329 -11.99 9.57 7.22
CA ASP A 329 -12.69 8.32 6.95
C ASP A 329 -12.92 8.33 5.44
N TYR A 330 -12.14 7.54 4.69
CA TYR A 330 -12.44 7.16 3.32
C TYR A 330 -13.69 6.27 3.34
N ASP A 331 -14.80 6.84 3.80
CA ASP A 331 -16.14 6.39 3.48
C ASP A 331 -16.40 6.89 2.04
N GLU A 332 -15.76 6.25 1.06
CA GLU A 332 -16.23 6.33 -0.32
C GLU A 332 -17.58 5.62 -0.40
N GLN A 333 -18.60 6.36 -0.85
CA GLN A 333 -19.79 5.81 -1.47
C GLN A 333 -19.50 5.25 -2.84
#